data_AF-A0A286EB77-F1
#
_entry.id   AF-A0A286EB77-F1
#
_cell.length_a   1.000
_cell.length_b   1.000
_cell.length_c   1.000
_cell.angle_alpha   90.00
_cell.angle_beta   90.00
_cell.angle_gamma   90.00
#
_symmetry.space_group_name_H-M   'P 1'
#
loop_
_entity.id
_entity.type
_entity.pdbx_description
1 polymer ?
#
loop_
_entity_poly.entity_id
_entity_poly.type
_entity_poly.pdbx_seq_one_letter_code
_entity_poly.pdbx_strand_id
1 'polypeptide(L)'
;MPQPIAPRPKATPKPRHTSSHKALILLVAFILLGGWTLGQFFGKSGGGGIPIGAADVLTQQQIETRQQTFSQPVQLNVSSENAAQFLANPSPTQQNNPNLSHIKQQFAQNPFDRVLALTVWDDVAEDGDVIDIITPNFTTQVMIRHTPQTVYLPASSGSLPIQIRGVRDGGGGITLALQGTGVPISAPVLAEGQVIELMLH
;
A
#
# COMPACT_ATOMS: atom_id res chain seq x y z
N MET A 1 -69.01 -48.52 40.49
CA MET A 1 -69.38 -47.08 40.50
C MET A 1 -68.36 -46.30 39.68
N PRO A 2 -68.74 -45.16 39.07
CA PRO A 2 -68.16 -44.76 37.78
C PRO A 2 -67.36 -43.43 37.81
N GLN A 3 -66.43 -43.31 36.84
CA GLN A 3 -65.97 -42.11 36.08
C GLN A 3 -65.02 -41.07 36.75
N PRO A 4 -64.26 -40.26 35.99
CA PRO A 4 -63.69 -40.48 34.64
C PRO A 4 -62.26 -39.92 34.42
N ILE A 5 -61.67 -40.42 33.32
CA ILE A 5 -60.40 -40.05 32.68
C ILE A 5 -60.48 -38.64 32.05
N ALA A 6 -59.46 -37.80 32.29
CA ALA A 6 -59.35 -36.47 31.70
C ALA A 6 -58.80 -36.51 30.26
N PRO A 7 -59.31 -35.69 29.32
CA PRO A 7 -58.89 -35.70 27.91
C PRO A 7 -57.80 -34.67 27.57
N ARG A 8 -56.99 -34.99 26.55
CA ARG A 8 -56.31 -34.07 25.61
C ARG A 8 -56.61 -34.63 24.21
N PRO A 9 -56.70 -33.86 23.08
CA PRO A 9 -55.82 -32.71 22.75
C PRO A 9 -56.37 -31.62 21.77
N LYS A 10 -55.47 -30.65 21.43
CA LYS A 10 -55.31 -29.79 20.21
C LYS A 10 -56.33 -28.68 19.84
N ALA A 11 -55.82 -27.43 19.74
CA ALA A 11 -55.63 -26.63 18.49
C ALA A 11 -55.25 -25.15 18.77
N THR A 12 -54.34 -24.59 17.97
CA THR A 12 -53.92 -23.16 17.91
C THR A 12 -54.70 -22.40 16.81
N PRO A 13 -54.98 -21.08 16.94
CA PRO A 13 -54.40 -20.08 15.99
C PRO A 13 -54.18 -18.64 16.57
N LYS A 14 -53.05 -17.96 16.31
CA LYS A 14 -52.79 -16.83 15.34
C LYS A 14 -53.12 -15.39 15.88
N PRO A 15 -52.64 -14.29 15.28
CA PRO A 15 -51.29 -13.70 15.22
C PRO A 15 -51.18 -12.33 15.95
N ARG A 16 -49.97 -11.86 16.27
CA ARG A 16 -49.71 -10.40 16.23
C ARG A 16 -48.34 -10.11 15.65
N HIS A 17 -48.39 -9.83 14.35
CA HIS A 17 -47.33 -9.24 13.56
C HIS A 17 -47.34 -7.74 13.79
N THR A 18 -46.26 -7.17 14.33
CA THR A 18 -45.87 -5.79 14.02
C THR A 18 -44.41 -5.80 13.63
N SER A 19 -44.23 -6.06 12.33
CA SER A 19 -43.12 -5.61 11.51
C SER A 19 -42.77 -4.16 11.80
N SER A 20 -41.47 -3.87 11.89
CA SER A 20 -40.90 -2.82 11.03
C SER A 20 -39.45 -3.16 10.68
N HIS A 21 -39.28 -3.83 9.54
CA HIS A 21 -38.07 -3.70 8.74
C HIS A 21 -38.02 -2.31 8.13
N LYS A 22 -37.03 -1.50 8.53
CA LYS A 22 -36.40 -0.38 7.80
C LYS A 22 -35.01 -0.24 8.44
N ALA A 23 -33.85 -0.24 7.80
CA ALA A 23 -33.41 -0.15 6.41
C ALA A 23 -32.02 -0.85 6.37
N LEU A 24 -31.67 -1.69 5.41
CA LEU A 24 -31.36 -1.39 4.02
C LEU A 24 -30.07 -0.54 3.87
N ILE A 25 -28.98 -1.23 3.49
CA ILE A 25 -28.03 -0.91 2.41
C ILE A 25 -26.90 0.13 2.66
N LEU A 26 -25.68 -0.33 2.29
CA LEU A 26 -24.47 0.36 1.80
C LEU A 26 -23.76 1.33 2.77
N LEU A 27 -22.48 1.07 3.06
CA LEU A 27 -21.36 1.46 2.18
C LEU A 27 -20.03 0.90 2.71
N VAL A 28 -19.19 0.43 1.81
CA VAL A 28 -17.74 0.28 1.99
C VAL A 28 -17.15 1.64 2.37
N ALA A 29 -16.46 1.73 3.49
CA ALA A 29 -15.56 2.83 3.82
C ALA A 29 -14.45 2.33 4.76
N PHE A 30 -13.54 1.51 4.23
CA PHE A 30 -12.22 1.26 4.85
C PHE A 30 -11.18 2.19 4.20
N ILE A 31 -11.49 3.49 4.15
CA ILE A 31 -10.55 4.51 3.68
C ILE A 31 -10.61 5.67 4.70
N LEU A 32 -9.43 6.12 5.12
CA LEU A 32 -9.14 7.35 5.88
C LEU A 32 -9.17 7.30 7.41
N LEU A 33 -8.66 6.22 8.03
CA LEU A 33 -8.10 6.29 9.40
C LEU A 33 -6.65 5.78 9.42
N GLY A 34 -5.91 6.01 8.33
CA GLY A 34 -4.47 5.78 8.29
C GLY A 34 -3.78 6.75 9.24
N GLY A 35 -3.37 6.26 10.42
CA GLY A 35 -2.15 6.76 11.06
C GLY A 35 -2.27 7.38 12.45
N TRP A 36 -3.44 7.59 13.05
CA TRP A 36 -3.48 8.27 14.37
C TRP A 36 -3.35 7.34 15.59
N THR A 37 -3.57 6.02 15.44
CA THR A 37 -3.62 5.10 16.60
C THR A 37 -2.39 4.24 16.81
N LEU A 38 -1.40 4.25 15.90
CA LEU A 38 -0.27 3.31 15.96
C LEU A 38 1.09 3.92 16.35
N GLY A 39 1.23 5.25 16.34
CA GLY A 39 2.49 5.91 16.77
C GLY A 39 2.85 5.70 18.26
N GLN A 40 1.93 5.19 19.07
CA GLN A 40 2.14 4.94 20.49
C GLN A 40 2.74 3.55 20.80
N PHE A 41 2.82 2.65 19.83
CA PHE A 41 3.28 1.26 20.06
C PHE A 41 4.77 1.02 19.77
N PHE A 42 5.44 1.91 19.03
CA PHE A 42 6.85 1.71 18.61
C PHE A 42 7.89 2.18 19.64
N GLY A 43 7.48 2.70 20.80
CA GLY A 43 8.38 3.27 21.80
C GLY A 43 9.03 2.30 22.80
N LYS A 44 8.87 0.97 22.66
CA LYS A 44 9.40 0.03 23.67
C LYS A 44 9.62 -1.38 23.13
N SER A 45 10.83 -1.68 22.65
CA SER A 45 11.40 -3.01 22.88
C SER A 45 12.91 -2.89 23.03
N GLY A 46 13.42 -3.34 24.18
CA GLY A 46 14.84 -3.46 24.46
C GLY A 46 15.21 -4.93 24.57
N GLY A 47 16.41 -5.26 24.09
CA GLY A 47 17.16 -6.46 24.50
C GLY A 47 17.64 -7.36 23.36
N GLY A 48 18.96 -7.37 23.13
CA GLY A 48 19.69 -8.62 22.83
C GLY A 48 20.22 -8.87 21.40
N GLY A 49 21.25 -8.12 21.00
CA GLY A 49 22.43 -8.54 20.21
C GLY A 49 22.34 -9.65 19.15
N ILE A 50 22.14 -9.23 17.90
CA ILE A 50 22.80 -9.69 16.65
C ILE A 50 23.19 -8.38 15.93
N PRO A 51 24.27 -8.25 15.12
CA PRO A 51 24.50 -7.03 14.33
C PRO A 51 23.43 -6.95 13.23
N ILE A 52 22.24 -6.49 13.62
CA ILE A 52 21.18 -6.04 12.74
C ILE A 52 21.63 -4.65 12.24
N GLY A 53 21.25 -4.25 11.02
CA GLY A 53 21.54 -2.91 10.50
C GLY A 53 21.18 -1.82 11.52
N ALA A 54 21.72 -0.61 11.33
CA ALA A 54 21.33 0.52 12.16
C ALA A 54 19.82 0.74 11.99
N ALA A 55 19.01 0.31 12.96
CA ALA A 55 17.58 0.49 12.91
C ALA A 55 17.24 1.98 12.78
N ASP A 56 16.11 2.28 12.18
CA ASP A 56 15.63 3.63 11.98
C ASP A 56 15.29 4.33 13.30
N VAL A 57 15.99 5.43 13.56
CA VAL A 57 15.78 6.27 14.74
C VAL A 57 15.36 7.67 14.29
N LEU A 58 14.05 7.91 14.35
CA LEU A 58 13.45 9.20 14.08
C LEU A 58 12.89 9.82 15.35
N THR A 59 13.04 11.14 15.48
CA THR A 59 12.33 11.91 16.50
C THR A 59 10.84 12.00 16.18
N GLN A 60 10.00 12.20 17.19
CA GLN A 60 8.56 12.38 16.98
C GLN A 60 8.25 13.56 16.04
N GLN A 61 9.03 14.65 16.13
CA GLN A 61 8.88 15.78 15.22
C GLN A 61 9.14 15.40 13.75
N GLN A 62 10.13 14.54 13.48
CA GLN A 62 10.41 14.06 12.12
C GLN A 62 9.27 13.17 11.61
N ILE A 63 8.74 12.29 12.45
CA ILE A 63 7.58 11.44 12.12
C ILE A 63 6.37 12.31 11.80
N GLU A 64 6.06 13.30 12.63
CA GLU A 64 4.95 14.24 12.42
C GLU A 64 5.13 15.04 11.13
N THR A 65 6.35 15.51 10.84
CA THR A 65 6.66 16.25 9.60
C THR A 65 6.38 15.39 8.37
N ARG A 66 6.82 14.12 8.37
CA ARG A 66 6.54 13.17 7.27
C ARG A 66 5.04 12.97 7.05
N GLN A 67 4.29 12.77 8.14
CA GLN A 67 2.83 12.62 8.06
C GLN A 67 2.15 13.86 7.50
N GLN A 68 2.58 15.06 7.92
CA GLN A 68 2.04 16.33 7.43
C GLN A 68 2.30 16.51 5.93
N THR A 69 3.50 16.16 5.45
CA THR A 69 3.84 16.20 4.02
C THR A 69 2.95 15.29 3.16
N PHE A 70 2.42 14.20 3.75
CA PHE A 70 1.63 13.17 3.05
C PHE A 70 0.13 13.17 3.39
N SER A 71 -0.39 14.25 4.01
CA SER A 71 -1.79 14.32 4.47
C SER A 71 -2.85 14.44 3.36
N GLN A 72 -2.45 14.49 2.08
CA GLN A 72 -3.32 14.43 0.90
C GLN A 72 -2.75 13.45 -0.13
N PRO A 73 -3.55 12.92 -1.09
CA PRO A 73 -3.03 12.08 -2.16
C PRO A 73 -1.90 12.82 -2.87
N VAL A 74 -0.68 12.32 -2.74
CA VAL A 74 0.48 13.04 -3.26
C VAL A 74 0.54 12.83 -4.77
N GLN A 75 0.62 13.94 -5.50
CA GLN A 75 0.77 13.95 -6.94
C GLN A 75 2.25 14.12 -7.28
N LEU A 76 2.79 13.16 -8.02
CA LEU A 76 4.18 13.19 -8.48
C LEU A 76 4.21 13.24 -10.01
N ASN A 77 4.87 14.27 -10.54
CA ASN A 77 5.23 14.31 -11.95
C ASN A 77 6.43 13.39 -12.15
N VAL A 78 6.34 12.46 -13.07
CA VAL A 78 7.40 11.48 -13.35
C VAL A 78 7.82 11.56 -14.81
N SER A 79 9.05 11.16 -15.11
CA SER A 79 9.41 11.03 -16.52
C SER A 79 8.64 9.86 -17.13
N SER A 80 8.25 10.03 -18.38
CA SER A 80 7.54 9.00 -19.14
C SER A 80 8.22 8.77 -20.48
N GLU A 81 8.27 7.51 -20.88
CA GLU A 81 8.80 7.08 -22.17
C GLU A 81 7.73 6.26 -22.90
N ASN A 82 7.74 6.32 -24.22
CA ASN A 82 6.87 5.45 -25.02
C ASN A 82 7.23 3.98 -24.77
N ALA A 83 6.22 3.15 -24.49
CA ALA A 83 6.44 1.75 -24.11
C ALA A 83 7.13 0.94 -25.21
N ALA A 84 6.72 1.09 -26.47
CA ALA A 84 7.32 0.35 -27.57
C ALA A 84 8.82 0.69 -27.73
N GLN A 85 9.17 1.97 -27.60
CA GLN A 85 10.57 2.42 -27.68
C GLN A 85 11.40 1.92 -26.48
N PHE A 86 10.86 2.04 -25.26
CA PHE A 86 11.50 1.55 -24.04
C PHE A 86 11.82 0.05 -24.12
N LEU A 87 10.87 -0.74 -24.63
CA LEU A 87 11.02 -2.21 -24.69
C LEU A 87 11.91 -2.67 -25.84
N ALA A 88 11.91 -1.95 -26.96
CA ALA A 88 12.74 -2.26 -28.12
C ALA A 88 14.21 -1.92 -27.86
N ASN A 89 14.48 -0.73 -27.30
CA ASN A 89 15.82 -0.18 -27.17
C ASN A 89 16.06 0.41 -25.76
N PRO A 90 16.06 -0.43 -24.70
CA PRO A 90 16.32 0.06 -23.36
C PRO A 90 17.76 0.58 -23.23
N SER A 91 17.93 1.71 -22.54
CA SER A 91 19.23 2.26 -22.17
C SER A 91 20.00 1.31 -21.23
N PRO A 92 21.33 1.48 -21.05
CA PRO A 92 22.10 0.61 -20.17
C PRO A 92 21.59 0.56 -18.72
N THR A 93 21.06 1.66 -18.20
CA THR A 93 20.46 1.71 -16.86
C THR A 93 19.13 0.98 -16.80
N GLN A 94 18.31 1.09 -17.85
CA GLN A 94 17.05 0.36 -17.99
C GLN A 94 17.27 -1.16 -18.13
N GLN A 95 18.31 -1.56 -18.86
CA GLN A 95 18.68 -2.97 -19.05
C GLN A 95 19.03 -3.68 -17.74
N ASN A 96 19.63 -2.95 -16.80
CA ASN A 96 19.98 -3.48 -15.49
C ASN A 96 18.83 -3.47 -14.48
N ASN A 97 17.64 -2.98 -14.87
CA ASN A 97 16.50 -2.98 -13.97
C ASN A 97 15.99 -4.41 -13.73
N PRO A 98 15.89 -4.89 -12.48
CA PRO A 98 15.43 -6.23 -12.17
C PRO A 98 13.99 -6.52 -12.66
N ASN A 99 13.16 -5.49 -12.87
CA ASN A 99 11.77 -5.65 -13.29
C ASN A 99 11.56 -5.63 -14.81
N LEU A 100 12.58 -5.39 -15.63
CA LEU A 100 12.45 -5.23 -17.09
C LEU A 100 11.81 -6.46 -17.77
N SER A 101 12.18 -7.67 -17.35
CA SER A 101 11.61 -8.91 -17.88
C SER A 101 10.11 -9.02 -17.58
N HIS A 102 9.69 -8.64 -16.37
CA HIS A 102 8.29 -8.63 -15.96
C HIS A 102 7.50 -7.57 -16.74
N ILE A 103 8.07 -6.39 -16.98
CA ILE A 103 7.46 -5.35 -17.83
C ILE A 103 7.26 -5.85 -19.26
N LYS A 104 8.26 -6.55 -19.84
CA LYS A 104 8.14 -7.15 -21.19
C LYS A 104 7.04 -8.20 -21.26
N GLN A 105 6.94 -9.06 -20.24
CA GLN A 105 5.88 -10.07 -20.15
C GLN A 105 4.50 -9.40 -20.02
N GLN A 106 4.38 -8.39 -19.17
CA GLN A 106 3.16 -7.63 -19.00
C GLN A 106 2.73 -6.96 -20.31
N PHE A 107 3.66 -6.37 -21.05
CA PHE A 107 3.36 -5.73 -22.34
C PHE A 107 2.84 -6.74 -23.38
N ALA A 108 3.42 -7.94 -23.40
CA ALA A 108 2.99 -9.00 -24.31
C ALA A 108 1.58 -9.52 -23.99
N GLN A 109 1.17 -9.48 -22.72
CA GLN A 109 -0.16 -9.90 -22.27
C GLN A 109 -1.20 -8.79 -22.40
N ASN A 110 -0.87 -7.59 -21.93
CA ASN A 110 -1.74 -6.41 -21.90
C ASN A 110 -0.90 -5.18 -22.29
N PRO A 111 -0.92 -4.80 -23.59
CA PRO A 111 -0.16 -3.65 -24.06
C PRO A 111 -0.51 -2.36 -23.32
N PHE A 112 0.49 -1.50 -23.12
CA PHE A 112 0.39 -0.20 -22.47
C PHE A 112 1.16 0.85 -23.27
N ASP A 113 0.84 2.13 -23.12
CA ASP A 113 1.35 3.17 -24.03
C ASP A 113 2.67 3.79 -23.54
N ARG A 114 2.89 3.79 -22.22
CA ARG A 114 4.03 4.47 -21.61
C ARG A 114 4.61 3.69 -20.42
N VAL A 115 5.88 3.96 -20.14
CA VAL A 115 6.60 3.51 -18.95
C VAL A 115 6.97 4.74 -18.14
N LEU A 116 6.58 4.75 -16.86
CA LEU A 116 6.89 5.82 -15.93
C LEU A 116 8.11 5.45 -15.09
N ALA A 117 8.95 6.42 -14.76
CA ALA A 117 10.11 6.23 -13.90
C ALA A 117 9.88 6.89 -12.54
N LEU A 118 9.84 6.09 -11.48
CA LEU A 118 9.72 6.53 -10.10
C LEU A 118 11.00 6.16 -9.34
N THR A 119 11.67 7.13 -8.73
CA THR A 119 12.84 6.86 -7.90
C THR A 119 12.43 6.69 -6.45
N VAL A 120 12.96 5.65 -5.81
CA VAL A 120 12.69 5.28 -4.42
C VAL A 120 14.00 4.98 -3.69
N TRP A 121 14.06 5.31 -2.41
CA TRP A 121 15.14 4.91 -1.51
C TRP A 121 14.71 4.98 -0.07
N ASP A 122 15.54 4.37 0.76
CA ASP A 122 15.50 4.49 2.21
C ASP A 122 16.25 5.76 2.63
N ASP A 123 15.53 6.72 3.21
CA ASP A 123 16.08 8.03 3.54
C ASP A 123 16.61 8.16 4.97
N VAL A 124 16.67 7.06 5.74
CA VAL A 124 17.15 7.08 7.12
C VAL A 124 18.28 6.08 7.32
N ALA A 125 18.04 4.78 7.24
CA ALA A 125 19.07 3.76 7.43
C ALA A 125 18.78 2.46 6.68
N GLU A 126 19.71 2.04 5.82
CA GLU A 126 19.57 0.78 5.08
C GLU A 126 19.68 -0.44 6.00
N ASP A 127 18.54 -0.95 6.45
CA ASP A 127 18.40 -2.04 7.41
C ASP A 127 17.61 -3.25 6.89
N GLY A 128 17.14 -3.18 5.64
CA GLY A 128 16.55 -4.32 4.91
C GLY A 128 15.07 -4.18 4.59
N ASP A 129 14.54 -2.96 4.67
CA ASP A 129 13.20 -2.57 4.28
C ASP A 129 12.78 -3.03 2.88
N VAL A 130 11.53 -3.46 2.79
CA VAL A 130 10.91 -3.93 1.54
C VAL A 130 9.53 -3.32 1.37
N ILE A 131 9.25 -2.83 0.16
CA ILE A 131 7.94 -2.33 -0.24
C ILE A 131 7.42 -3.07 -1.47
N ASP A 132 6.10 -3.13 -1.61
CA ASP A 132 5.45 -3.41 -2.89
C ASP A 132 4.96 -2.10 -3.50
N ILE A 133 5.22 -1.91 -4.80
CA ILE A 133 4.61 -0.86 -5.61
C ILE A 133 3.56 -1.52 -6.49
N ILE A 134 2.31 -1.12 -6.29
CA ILE A 134 1.12 -1.73 -6.85
C ILE A 134 0.45 -0.72 -7.77
N THR A 135 0.21 -1.13 -9.00
CA THR A 135 -0.60 -0.41 -10.00
C THR A 135 -1.76 -1.32 -10.42
N PRO A 136 -2.78 -0.82 -11.14
CA PRO A 136 -3.93 -1.63 -11.53
C PRO A 136 -3.59 -2.95 -12.24
N ASN A 137 -2.50 -2.98 -13.00
CA ASN A 137 -2.11 -4.12 -13.84
C ASN A 137 -0.68 -4.58 -13.63
N PHE A 138 0.02 -4.07 -12.61
CA PHE A 138 1.41 -4.40 -12.38
C PHE A 138 1.73 -4.33 -10.89
N THR A 139 2.55 -5.25 -10.41
CA THR A 139 3.06 -5.20 -9.04
C THR A 139 4.53 -5.56 -9.08
N THR A 140 5.34 -4.79 -8.37
CA THR A 140 6.76 -5.06 -8.21
C THR A 140 7.16 -4.87 -6.76
N GLN A 141 7.97 -5.79 -6.25
CA GLN A 141 8.57 -5.68 -4.94
C GLN A 141 9.94 -5.03 -5.07
N VAL A 142 10.26 -4.16 -4.12
CA VAL A 142 11.52 -3.40 -4.10
C VAL A 142 12.10 -3.48 -2.70
N MET A 143 13.32 -4.01 -2.60
CA MET A 143 14.15 -3.84 -1.42
C MET A 143 14.76 -2.46 -1.51
N ILE A 144 14.28 -1.53 -0.69
CA ILE A 144 14.80 -0.17 -0.69
C ILE A 144 16.18 -0.17 -0.02
N ARG A 145 17.01 0.77 -0.47
CA ARG A 145 18.39 0.95 -0.03
C ARG A 145 18.65 2.42 0.14
N HIS A 146 19.74 2.78 0.80
CA HIS A 146 20.10 4.19 0.95
C HIS A 146 20.47 4.85 -0.39
N THR A 147 20.87 4.05 -1.37
CA THR A 147 21.11 4.52 -2.74
C THR A 147 19.80 4.61 -3.52
N PRO A 148 19.50 5.76 -4.17
CA PRO A 148 18.35 5.94 -5.07
C PRO A 148 18.25 4.86 -6.16
N GLN A 149 17.07 4.25 -6.25
CA GLN A 149 16.74 3.24 -7.25
C GLN A 149 15.55 3.68 -8.09
N THR A 150 15.70 3.66 -9.41
CA THR A 150 14.58 3.96 -10.31
C THR A 150 13.81 2.69 -10.64
N VAL A 151 12.51 2.72 -10.38
CA VAL A 151 11.54 1.68 -10.71
C VAL A 151 10.75 2.11 -11.94
N TYR A 152 10.67 1.22 -12.92
CA TYR A 152 9.87 1.43 -14.12
C TYR A 152 8.48 0.83 -13.95
N LEU A 153 7.45 1.62 -14.23
CA LEU A 153 6.04 1.25 -14.00
C LEU A 153 5.27 1.34 -15.32
N PRO A 154 4.62 0.24 -15.76
CA PRO A 154 3.72 0.27 -16.91
C PRO A 154 2.52 1.18 -16.65
N ALA A 155 2.18 2.02 -17.63
CA ALA A 155 1.01 2.89 -17.55
C ALA A 155 0.31 3.02 -18.92
N SER A 156 -1.01 3.12 -18.86
CA SER A 156 -1.83 3.58 -19.98
C SER A 156 -1.94 5.12 -19.93
N SER A 157 -2.60 5.71 -20.92
CA SER A 157 -2.82 7.16 -20.96
C SER A 157 -3.50 7.71 -19.69
N GLY A 158 -3.13 8.94 -19.32
CA GLY A 158 -3.66 9.62 -18.12
C GLY A 158 -2.96 9.18 -16.82
N SER A 159 -3.32 9.84 -15.72
CA SER A 159 -2.66 9.64 -14.42
C SER A 159 -2.74 8.20 -13.94
N LEU A 160 -1.64 7.70 -13.37
CA LEU A 160 -1.56 6.34 -12.83
C LEU A 160 -1.71 6.39 -11.29
N PRO A 161 -2.84 5.92 -10.74
CA PRO A 161 -2.92 5.69 -9.31
C PRO A 161 -2.00 4.54 -8.94
N ILE A 162 -1.17 4.73 -7.92
CA ILE A 162 -0.35 3.68 -7.35
C ILE A 162 -0.60 3.57 -5.85
N GLN A 163 -0.43 2.36 -5.35
CA GLN A 163 -0.38 2.05 -3.93
C GLN A 163 1.04 1.59 -3.60
N ILE A 164 1.58 2.08 -2.49
CA ILE A 164 2.82 1.57 -1.93
C ILE A 164 2.47 0.89 -0.61
N ARG A 165 2.83 -0.38 -0.49
CA ARG A 165 2.60 -1.20 0.69
C ARG A 165 3.91 -1.57 1.37
N GLY A 166 4.01 -1.35 2.67
CA GLY A 166 5.11 -1.88 3.47
C GLY A 166 5.05 -3.41 3.52
N VAL A 167 6.16 -4.10 3.25
CA VAL A 167 6.21 -5.57 3.21
C VAL A 167 7.03 -6.13 4.35
N ARG A 168 8.22 -5.55 4.58
CA ARG A 168 9.12 -5.96 5.65
C ARG A 168 9.83 -4.75 6.22
N ASP A 169 9.85 -4.64 7.54
CA ASP A 169 10.59 -3.66 8.32
C ASP A 169 11.96 -4.24 8.70
N GLY A 170 13.05 -3.54 8.37
CA GLY A 170 14.41 -3.89 8.81
C GLY A 170 14.69 -3.50 10.26
N GLY A 171 13.92 -2.56 10.81
CA GLY A 171 13.90 -2.11 12.20
C GLY A 171 13.54 -0.64 12.36
N GLY A 172 12.53 -0.33 13.18
CA GLY A 172 12.17 1.08 13.48
C GLY A 172 11.07 1.65 12.58
N GLY A 173 10.60 0.84 11.63
CA GLY A 173 9.54 1.14 10.67
C GLY A 173 10.13 1.49 9.31
N ILE A 174 9.35 1.25 8.26
CA ILE A 174 9.84 1.41 6.90
C ILE A 174 9.95 2.89 6.54
N THR A 175 11.16 3.35 6.20
CA THR A 175 11.40 4.76 5.84
C THR A 175 11.65 4.91 4.35
N LEU A 176 10.78 5.67 3.70
CA LEU A 176 10.73 5.74 2.25
C LEU A 176 10.77 7.19 1.79
N ALA A 177 11.68 7.50 0.89
CA ALA A 177 11.60 8.68 0.05
C ALA A 177 11.27 8.34 -1.39
N LEU A 178 10.53 9.23 -2.02
CA LEU A 178 10.02 9.12 -3.38
C LEU A 178 10.43 10.35 -4.18
N GLN A 179 10.80 10.15 -5.44
CA GLN A 179 11.11 11.25 -6.33
C GLN A 179 10.69 10.94 -7.77
N GLY A 180 9.97 11.88 -8.37
CA GLY A 180 9.75 11.95 -9.82
C GLY A 180 10.73 12.91 -10.48
N THR A 181 10.22 13.91 -11.20
CA THR A 181 11.04 14.96 -11.83
C THR A 181 11.31 16.17 -10.92
N GLY A 182 10.68 16.21 -9.74
CA GLY A 182 10.75 17.32 -8.80
C GLY A 182 11.63 17.05 -7.58
N VAL A 183 11.30 17.73 -6.48
CA VAL A 183 11.96 17.59 -5.18
C VAL A 183 11.55 16.24 -4.55
N PRO A 184 12.48 15.52 -3.90
CA PRO A 184 12.16 14.36 -3.07
C PRO A 184 11.06 14.64 -2.04
N ILE A 185 10.24 13.63 -1.78
CA ILE A 185 9.26 13.64 -0.69
C ILE A 185 9.49 12.44 0.22
N SER A 186 9.47 12.63 1.53
CA SER A 186 9.59 11.54 2.50
C SER A 186 8.20 11.07 2.91
N ALA A 187 7.89 9.81 2.64
CA ALA A 187 6.67 9.15 3.05
C ALA A 187 6.54 9.09 4.58
N PRO A 188 5.32 8.89 5.10
CA PRO A 188 5.13 8.44 6.46
C PRO A 188 5.99 7.21 6.73
N VAL A 189 6.44 7.06 7.98
CA VAL A 189 7.01 5.79 8.43
C VAL A 189 5.90 4.73 8.29
N LEU A 190 6.15 3.68 7.52
CA LEU A 190 5.16 2.63 7.25
C LEU A 190 5.40 1.44 8.17
N ALA A 191 4.32 0.85 8.68
CA ALA A 191 4.37 -0.49 9.22
C ALA A 191 4.22 -1.54 8.09
N GLU A 192 4.61 -2.78 8.36
CA GLU A 192 4.27 -3.90 7.49
C GLU A 192 2.76 -3.98 7.26
N GLY A 193 2.34 -4.15 6.01
CA GLY A 193 0.95 -4.14 5.57
C GLY A 193 0.30 -2.76 5.42
N GLN A 194 0.93 -1.69 5.92
CA GLN A 194 0.41 -0.33 5.75
C GLN A 194 0.52 0.11 4.29
N VAL A 195 -0.50 0.81 3.81
CA VAL A 195 -0.59 1.28 2.43
C VAL A 195 -0.70 2.81 2.39
N ILE A 196 0.04 3.43 1.47
CA ILE A 196 -0.13 4.82 1.06
C ILE A 196 -0.49 4.89 -0.42
N GLU A 197 -1.18 5.95 -0.81
CA GLU A 197 -1.65 6.15 -2.19
C GLU A 197 -1.01 7.39 -2.80
N LEU A 198 -0.64 7.28 -4.07
CA LEU A 198 0.00 8.34 -4.85
C LEU A 198 -0.62 8.38 -6.25
N MET A 199 -0.56 9.55 -6.86
CA MET A 199 -0.93 9.71 -8.27
C MET A 199 0.30 10.11 -9.07
N LEU A 200 0.64 9.30 -10.08
CA LEU A 200 1.75 9.60 -10.99
C LEU A 200 1.21 10.23 -12.27
N HIS A 201 1.84 11.31 -12.72
CA HIS A 201 1.47 12.06 -13.92
C HIS A 201 2.53 11.94 -15.01
#